data_AF-A0A813V522-F1
#
_entry.id   AF-A0A813V522-F1
#
_cell.length_a   1.000
_cell.length_b   1.000
_cell.length_c   1.000
_cell.angle_alpha   90.00
_cell.angle_beta   90.00
_cell.angle_gamma   90.00
#
_symmetry.space_group_name_H-M   'P 1'
#
loop_
_entity.id
_entity.type
_entity.pdbx_description
1 polymer ?
#
loop_
_entity_poly.entity_id
_entity_poly.type
_entity_poly.pdbx_seq_one_letter_code
_entity_poly.pdbx_strand_id
1 'polypeptide(L)'
;MFLSLLTIIVIIGSLEGKPIIIRNISDCSITEDGILHYQGKHSYTKFEHECLPWIDFQEVYREIINEINFFNDLSIKAAKNYCRNPNMNINGPWCFVENEDVISMEACDVCQSLASRPTLPTNIENIEDVTIVAVDNHFFRHIRDEIQRYAAYIRQKFMELMNRMTDKMRQLGTRISNTFNFNG
;
A
#
# COMPACT_ATOMS: atom_id res chain seq x y z
N MET A 1 -56.30 14.14 -2.11
CA MET A 1 -55.12 15.01 -1.85
C MET A 1 -54.20 14.26 -0.91
N PHE A 2 -53.17 13.63 -1.48
CA PHE A 2 -52.18 12.83 -0.77
C PHE A 2 -51.15 13.76 -0.09
N LEU A 3 -51.20 13.86 1.23
CA LEU A 3 -50.10 14.38 2.05
C LEU A 3 -49.80 13.30 3.10
N SER A 4 -49.16 12.21 2.67
CA SER A 4 -48.88 11.02 3.47
C SER A 4 -47.42 10.98 3.93
N LEU A 5 -47.22 11.05 5.24
CA LEU A 5 -46.30 10.21 6.04
C LEU A 5 -44.78 10.26 5.78
N LEU A 6 -44.24 11.14 4.93
CA LEU A 6 -42.79 11.18 4.65
C LEU A 6 -41.97 12.17 5.50
N THR A 7 -42.58 12.94 6.40
CA THR A 7 -41.87 13.94 7.22
C THR A 7 -41.71 13.59 8.69
N ILE A 8 -42.18 12.42 9.15
CA ILE A 8 -42.09 11.97 10.56
C ILE A 8 -41.25 10.70 10.68
N ILE A 9 -40.07 10.67 10.04
CA ILE A 9 -38.96 9.78 10.45
C ILE A 9 -37.67 10.60 10.47
N VAL A 10 -37.78 11.77 11.09
CA VAL A 10 -36.63 12.46 11.67
C VAL A 10 -36.96 12.50 13.15
N ILE A 11 -36.04 12.08 14.01
CA ILE A 11 -36.17 12.04 15.48
C ILE A 11 -36.81 10.74 16.03
N ILE A 12 -36.07 9.63 15.96
CA ILE A 12 -35.85 8.80 17.16
C ILE A 12 -34.34 8.59 17.25
N GLY A 13 -33.73 9.14 18.30
CA GLY A 13 -32.30 9.26 18.43
C GLY A 13 -31.59 7.90 18.50
N SER A 14 -30.60 7.72 17.64
CA SER A 14 -29.41 6.95 18.00
C SER A 14 -28.66 7.77 19.04
N LEU A 15 -28.68 7.28 20.28
CA LEU A 15 -28.01 7.86 21.44
C LEU A 15 -26.49 7.73 21.25
N GLU A 16 -25.93 8.57 20.37
CA GLU A 16 -24.50 8.96 20.31
C GLU A 16 -24.17 9.91 19.14
N GLY A 17 -25.17 10.48 18.46
CA GLY A 17 -25.00 11.77 17.76
C GLY A 17 -23.88 11.88 16.73
N LYS A 18 -23.38 10.77 16.16
CA LYS A 18 -22.48 10.82 15.00
C LYS A 18 -23.33 10.91 13.74
N PRO A 19 -23.16 11.96 12.91
CA PRO A 19 -23.88 12.06 11.65
C PRO A 19 -23.58 10.83 10.79
N ILE A 20 -24.61 10.20 10.22
CA ILE A 20 -24.43 9.15 9.22
C ILE A 20 -23.87 9.83 7.96
N ILE A 21 -22.55 9.85 7.83
CA ILE A 21 -21.89 10.32 6.61
C ILE A 21 -22.10 9.23 5.55
N ILE A 22 -23.06 9.43 4.65
CA ILE A 22 -23.20 8.60 3.44
C ILE A 22 -22.01 8.95 2.53
N ARG A 23 -20.88 8.24 2.72
CA ARG A 23 -19.71 8.36 1.85
C ARG A 23 -20.08 7.76 0.49
N ASN A 24 -19.97 8.55 -0.58
CA ASN A 24 -20.35 8.10 -1.92
C ASN A 24 -19.42 6.96 -2.37
N ILE A 25 -19.97 5.75 -2.51
CA ILE A 25 -19.22 4.54 -2.90
C ILE A 25 -18.70 4.64 -4.35
N SER A 26 -19.24 5.56 -5.16
CA SER A 26 -18.78 5.79 -6.55
C SER A 26 -17.31 6.17 -6.65
N ASP A 27 -16.75 6.74 -5.59
CA ASP A 27 -15.39 7.25 -5.57
C ASP A 27 -14.37 6.18 -5.17
N CYS A 28 -14.85 4.97 -4.86
CA CYS A 28 -14.05 3.85 -4.39
C CYS A 28 -13.87 2.80 -5.48
N SER A 29 -12.65 2.31 -5.64
CA SER A 29 -12.34 1.18 -6.51
C SER A 29 -11.39 0.21 -5.81
N ILE A 30 -11.38 -1.04 -6.28
CA ILE A 30 -10.47 -2.08 -5.81
C ILE A 30 -9.75 -2.66 -7.03
N THR A 31 -8.44 -2.82 -6.96
CA THR A 31 -7.69 -3.50 -8.02
C THR A 31 -7.90 -5.02 -7.94
N GLU A 32 -7.48 -5.75 -8.97
CA GLU A 32 -7.48 -7.22 -8.94
C GLU A 32 -6.65 -7.79 -7.77
N ASP A 33 -5.65 -7.05 -7.31
CA ASP A 33 -4.81 -7.37 -6.14
C ASP A 33 -5.45 -7.05 -4.79
N GLY A 34 -6.70 -6.58 -4.79
CA GLY A 34 -7.39 -6.21 -3.56
C GLY A 34 -6.99 -4.85 -2.98
N ILE A 35 -6.25 -4.02 -3.73
CA ILE A 35 -5.81 -2.70 -3.27
C ILE A 35 -6.95 -1.70 -3.42
N LEU A 36 -7.32 -1.06 -2.31
CA LEU A 36 -8.37 -0.04 -2.28
C LEU A 36 -7.84 1.32 -2.73
N HIS A 37 -8.57 1.93 -3.64
CA HIS A 37 -8.32 3.29 -4.11
C HIS A 37 -9.55 4.16 -3.88
N TYR A 38 -9.28 5.43 -3.59
CA TYR A 38 -10.31 6.43 -3.35
C TYR A 38 -9.96 7.70 -4.09
N GLN A 39 -10.87 8.18 -4.93
CA GLN A 39 -10.71 9.39 -5.73
C GLN A 39 -11.59 10.55 -5.26
N GLY A 40 -12.38 10.34 -4.20
CA GLY A 40 -13.27 11.36 -3.65
C GLY A 40 -12.52 12.44 -2.87
N LYS A 41 -13.29 13.25 -2.13
CA LYS A 41 -12.82 14.48 -1.47
C LYS A 41 -12.81 14.40 0.06
N HIS A 42 -12.97 13.21 0.63
CA HIS A 42 -12.89 13.06 2.09
C HIS A 42 -11.47 13.38 2.59
N SER A 43 -11.37 14.15 3.67
CA SER A 43 -10.11 14.70 4.21
C SER A 43 -10.01 14.58 5.74
N TYR A 44 -10.63 13.54 6.31
CA TYR A 44 -10.53 13.23 7.74
C TYR A 44 -10.17 11.75 7.93
N THR A 45 -9.46 11.46 9.02
CA THR A 45 -9.08 10.09 9.36
C THR A 45 -10.24 9.35 10.03
N LYS A 46 -10.05 8.05 10.29
CA LYS A 46 -10.96 7.27 11.13
C LYS A 46 -11.12 7.85 12.55
N PHE A 47 -10.12 8.59 13.02
CA PHE A 47 -10.13 9.25 14.32
C PHE A 47 -10.63 10.69 14.24
N GLU A 48 -11.17 11.12 13.10
CA GLU A 48 -11.67 12.47 12.84
C GLU A 48 -10.59 13.56 12.87
N HIS A 49 -9.30 13.19 12.79
CA HIS A 49 -8.23 14.15 12.60
C HIS A 49 -8.25 14.68 11.17
N GLU A 50 -8.06 15.99 11.01
CA GLU A 50 -8.02 16.63 9.69
C GLU A 50 -6.73 16.27 8.96
N CYS A 51 -6.86 15.89 7.70
CA CYS A 51 -5.72 15.58 6.86
C CYS A 51 -4.92 16.84 6.51
N LEU A 52 -3.60 16.74 6.59
CA LEU A 52 -2.65 17.73 6.12
C LEU A 52 -2.52 17.70 4.58
N PRO A 53 -2.16 18.83 3.95
CA PRO A 53 -1.92 18.89 2.52
C PRO A 53 -0.78 17.99 2.07
N TRP A 54 -1.02 17.13 1.08
CA TRP A 54 0.00 16.25 0.49
C TRP A 54 1.20 17.02 -0.05
N ILE A 55 0.96 18.22 -0.57
CA ILE A 55 2.00 19.07 -1.17
C ILE A 55 3.11 19.44 -0.18
N ASP A 56 2.79 19.52 1.12
CA ASP A 56 3.76 19.86 2.17
C ASP A 56 4.79 18.73 2.37
N PHE A 57 4.47 17.53 1.91
CA PHE A 57 5.33 16.34 1.99
C PHE A 57 6.01 15.99 0.66
N GLN A 58 5.92 16.85 -0.35
CA GLN A 58 6.47 16.59 -1.68
C GLN A 58 7.98 16.26 -1.63
N GLU A 59 8.74 16.92 -0.76
CA GLU A 59 10.18 16.69 -0.65
C GLU A 59 10.51 15.31 -0.08
N VAL A 60 9.73 14.84 0.90
CA VAL A 60 9.86 13.51 1.51
C VAL A 60 9.65 12.41 0.47
N TYR A 61 8.72 12.62 -0.45
CA TYR A 61 8.34 11.64 -1.46
C TYR A 61 8.91 11.91 -2.85
N ARG A 62 9.86 12.84 -3.00
CA ARG A 62 10.36 13.29 -4.32
C ARG A 62 10.85 12.13 -5.18
N GLU A 63 11.51 11.15 -4.59
CA GLU A 63 12.02 9.96 -5.29
C GLU A 63 10.90 8.99 -5.69
N ILE A 64 9.85 8.89 -4.86
CA ILE A 64 8.73 7.96 -5.03
C ILE A 64 7.66 8.54 -5.99
N ILE A 65 7.45 9.86 -5.99
CA ILE A 65 6.49 10.56 -6.87
C ILE A 65 6.89 10.47 -8.35
N ASN A 66 8.19 10.32 -8.63
CA ASN A 66 8.70 10.19 -10.01
C ASN A 66 8.42 8.80 -10.61
N GLU A 67 8.10 7.80 -9.77
CA GLU A 67 7.62 6.51 -10.23
C GLU A 67 6.11 6.60 -10.42
N ILE A 68 5.72 6.92 -11.66
CA ILE A 68 4.43 6.71 -12.33
C ILE A 68 3.26 6.38 -11.39
N ASN A 69 2.27 7.28 -11.34
CA ASN A 69 0.95 7.06 -10.76
C ASN A 69 0.87 6.90 -9.24
N PHE A 70 1.75 7.58 -8.50
CA PHE A 70 1.65 7.68 -7.05
C PHE A 70 0.24 8.08 -6.58
N PHE A 71 -0.52 8.92 -7.30
CA PHE A 71 -1.93 9.19 -6.95
C PHE A 71 -2.94 8.69 -7.98
N ASN A 72 -2.66 7.56 -8.66
CA ASN A 72 -3.54 6.98 -9.69
C ASN A 72 -3.99 8.02 -10.73
N ASP A 73 -3.05 8.54 -11.51
CA ASP A 73 -3.25 9.60 -12.53
C ASP A 73 -3.62 11.00 -11.99
N LEU A 74 -3.71 11.18 -10.67
CA LEU A 74 -3.79 12.52 -10.07
C LEU A 74 -2.39 13.08 -9.80
N SER A 75 -2.28 14.42 -9.83
CA SER A 75 -1.09 15.10 -9.30
C SER A 75 -1.17 15.22 -7.78
N ILE A 76 -0.03 15.33 -7.09
CA ILE A 76 0.03 15.66 -5.66
C ILE A 76 -0.76 16.93 -5.31
N LYS A 77 -0.76 17.92 -6.22
CA LYS A 77 -1.55 19.15 -6.09
C LYS A 77 -3.06 18.88 -6.20
N ALA A 78 -3.48 17.96 -7.07
CA ALA A 78 -4.88 17.58 -7.21
C ALA A 78 -5.39 16.74 -6.03
N ALA A 79 -4.50 15.99 -5.37
CA ALA A 79 -4.82 15.24 -4.16
C ALA A 79 -5.18 16.17 -2.98
N LYS A 80 -4.73 17.44 -2.99
CA LYS A 80 -4.96 18.42 -1.90
C LYS A 80 -4.61 17.84 -0.53
N ASN A 81 -5.58 17.64 0.34
CA ASN A 81 -5.48 16.92 1.61
C ASN A 81 -6.48 15.75 1.67
N TYR A 82 -6.94 15.25 0.53
CA TYR A 82 -7.92 14.17 0.50
C TYR A 82 -7.25 12.83 0.80
N CYS A 83 -7.96 11.91 1.43
CA CYS A 83 -7.49 10.54 1.66
C CYS A 83 -7.06 9.88 0.35
N ARG A 84 -5.86 9.32 0.30
CA ARG A 84 -5.33 8.64 -0.90
C ARG A 84 -4.59 7.39 -0.48
N ASN A 85 -4.34 6.50 -1.44
CA ASN A 85 -3.59 5.28 -1.18
C ASN A 85 -2.40 5.15 -2.14
N PRO A 86 -1.42 6.05 -2.03
CA PRO A 86 -0.42 6.19 -3.07
C PRO A 86 0.65 5.09 -3.08
N ASN A 87 0.87 4.48 -1.92
CA ASN A 87 1.83 3.40 -1.71
C ASN A 87 1.16 2.01 -1.72
N MET A 88 -0.04 1.89 -2.29
CA MET A 88 -0.78 0.63 -2.38
C MET A 88 -0.94 -0.07 -1.01
N ASN A 89 -1.19 0.70 0.05
CA ASN A 89 -1.40 0.18 1.39
C ASN A 89 -2.62 -0.76 1.40
N ILE A 90 -2.43 -2.00 1.86
CA ILE A 90 -3.48 -3.01 1.96
C ILE A 90 -4.61 -2.60 2.92
N ASN A 91 -4.31 -1.75 3.90
CA ASN A 91 -5.30 -1.21 4.84
C ASN A 91 -6.14 -0.08 4.22
N GLY A 92 -5.86 0.29 2.97
CA GLY A 92 -6.63 1.26 2.20
C GLY A 92 -6.12 2.71 2.33
N PRO A 93 -6.97 3.68 1.94
CA PRO A 93 -6.59 5.09 1.90
C PRO A 93 -6.24 5.67 3.28
N TRP A 94 -5.28 6.58 3.29
CA TRP A 94 -4.75 7.25 4.46
C TRP A 94 -4.40 8.70 4.14
N CYS A 95 -3.99 9.47 5.14
CA CYS A 95 -3.42 10.80 4.98
C CYS A 95 -2.46 11.13 6.13
N PHE A 96 -1.72 12.24 6.00
CA PHE A 96 -0.94 12.79 7.10
C PHE A 96 -1.81 13.60 8.03
N VAL A 97 -1.50 13.55 9.32
CA VAL A 97 -2.10 14.39 10.35
C VAL A 97 -1.01 14.90 11.28
N GLU A 98 -1.29 16.01 11.95
CA GLU A 98 -0.47 16.52 13.04
C GLU A 98 -1.28 16.43 14.34
N ASN A 99 -0.74 15.73 15.32
CA ASN A 99 -1.32 15.63 16.64
C ASN A 99 -0.21 15.85 17.68
N GLU A 100 -0.43 16.76 18.63
CA GLU A 100 0.56 17.13 19.65
C GLU A 100 1.95 17.44 19.06
N ASP A 101 2.00 18.22 17.98
CA ASP A 101 3.22 18.60 17.24
C ASP A 101 3.98 17.42 16.59
N VAL A 102 3.32 16.26 16.45
CA VAL A 102 3.87 15.07 15.78
C VAL A 102 3.09 14.78 14.50
N ILE A 103 3.82 14.77 13.38
CA ILE A 103 3.27 14.37 12.09
C ILE A 103 3.29 12.85 11.96
N SER A 104 2.14 12.25 11.65
CA SER A 104 2.00 10.81 11.45
C SER A 104 1.04 10.45 10.31
N MET A 105 1.07 9.19 9.88
CA MET A 105 0.14 8.66 8.89
C MET A 105 -1.03 7.97 9.59
N GLU A 106 -2.25 8.33 9.22
CA GLU A 106 -3.46 7.75 9.79
C GLU A 106 -4.41 7.23 8.71
N ALA A 107 -5.07 6.11 9.00
CA ALA A 107 -6.02 5.49 8.10
C ALA A 107 -7.32 6.31 7.99
N CYS A 108 -7.85 6.39 6.77
CA CYS A 108 -9.14 7.02 6.52
C CYS A 108 -10.28 6.01 6.50
N ASP A 109 -11.43 6.41 7.02
CA ASP A 109 -12.63 5.58 7.02
C ASP A 109 -13.40 5.64 5.67
N VAL A 110 -12.73 5.39 4.55
CA VAL A 110 -13.35 5.41 3.21
C VAL A 110 -13.37 4.01 2.60
N CYS A 111 -14.37 3.73 1.77
CA CYS A 111 -14.47 2.48 1.00
C CYS A 111 -14.65 1.18 1.82
N GLN A 112 -15.04 1.28 3.11
CA GLN A 112 -15.25 0.11 3.97
C GLN A 112 -16.17 -0.95 3.37
N SER A 113 -17.24 -0.54 2.67
CA SER A 113 -18.20 -1.45 2.06
C SER A 113 -17.62 -2.33 0.93
N LEU A 114 -16.54 -1.88 0.29
CA LEU A 114 -15.81 -2.68 -0.71
C LEU A 114 -14.79 -3.61 -0.05
N ALA A 115 -14.17 -3.17 1.04
CA ALA A 115 -13.26 -3.98 1.86
C ALA A 115 -14.00 -5.16 2.52
N SER A 116 -15.26 -4.96 2.88
CA SER A 116 -16.07 -5.92 3.60
C SER A 116 -16.80 -6.93 2.71
N ARG A 117 -16.51 -7.04 1.41
CA ARG A 117 -17.16 -8.06 0.54
C ARG A 117 -16.50 -9.42 0.77
N PRO A 118 -17.10 -10.33 1.55
CA PRO A 118 -16.59 -11.68 1.67
C PRO A 118 -17.08 -12.42 0.43
N THR A 119 -16.21 -12.94 -0.43
CA THR A 119 -16.64 -14.03 -1.30
C THR A 119 -16.80 -15.27 -0.43
N LEU A 120 -18.01 -15.51 0.06
CA LEU A 120 -18.41 -16.85 0.49
C LEU A 120 -19.88 -17.08 0.09
N PRO A 121 -20.16 -17.97 -0.88
CA PRO A 121 -21.51 -18.44 -1.08
C PRO A 121 -21.95 -19.25 0.16
N THR A 122 -23.04 -18.81 0.78
CA THR A 122 -23.69 -19.43 1.95
C THR A 122 -24.50 -20.67 1.56
N ASN A 123 -23.82 -21.72 1.11
CA ASN A 123 -24.36 -23.09 1.17
C ASN A 123 -23.18 -24.06 1.23
N ILE A 124 -22.68 -24.28 2.45
CA ILE A 124 -21.74 -25.36 2.77
C ILE A 124 -22.56 -26.40 3.54
N GLU A 125 -23.40 -27.13 2.80
CA GLU A 125 -23.81 -28.46 3.21
C GLU A 125 -23.17 -29.41 2.21
N ASN A 126 -22.25 -30.25 2.70
CA ASN A 126 -21.43 -31.23 1.99
C ASN A 126 -20.11 -30.69 1.40
N ILE A 127 -19.08 -30.63 2.25
CA ILE A 127 -17.69 -30.61 1.80
C ILE A 127 -17.05 -31.93 2.21
N GLU A 128 -17.14 -32.91 1.32
CA GLU A 128 -16.15 -33.98 1.17
C GLU A 128 -15.47 -33.75 -0.19
N ASP A 129 -14.67 -32.68 -0.29
CA ASP A 129 -13.58 -32.46 -1.27
C ASP A 129 -13.26 -30.96 -1.33
N VAL A 130 -12.51 -30.45 -0.33
CA VAL A 130 -11.72 -29.23 -0.55
C VAL A 130 -10.35 -29.69 -1.05
N THR A 131 -10.24 -29.78 -2.37
CA THR A 131 -8.94 -29.63 -3.02
C THR A 131 -8.61 -28.14 -2.90
N ILE A 132 -7.62 -27.80 -2.08
CA ILE A 132 -7.05 -26.44 -2.08
C ILE A 132 -6.36 -26.26 -3.43
N VAL A 133 -7.12 -25.84 -4.43
CA VAL A 133 -6.54 -25.30 -5.66
C VAL A 133 -5.89 -24.00 -5.22
N ALA A 134 -4.57 -23.97 -5.18
CA ALA A 134 -3.82 -22.75 -4.94
C ALA A 134 -4.26 -21.73 -6.02
N VAL A 135 -5.16 -20.82 -5.65
CA VAL A 135 -5.58 -19.73 -6.52
C VAL A 135 -4.33 -18.90 -6.71
N ASP A 136 -3.87 -18.81 -7.95
CA ASP A 136 -2.66 -18.12 -8.34
C ASP A 136 -2.89 -16.60 -8.16
N ASN A 137 -2.79 -16.14 -6.90
CA ASN A 137 -3.10 -14.79 -6.49
C ASN A 137 -1.99 -13.86 -7.02
N HIS A 138 -2.35 -12.90 -7.86
CA HIS A 138 -1.42 -11.96 -8.46
C HIS A 138 -0.61 -11.19 -7.40
N PHE A 139 -1.19 -10.95 -6.21
CA PHE A 139 -0.48 -10.43 -5.04
C PHE A 139 0.70 -11.32 -4.61
N PHE A 140 0.50 -12.64 -4.49
CA PHE A 140 1.59 -13.57 -4.15
C PHE A 140 2.63 -13.68 -5.27
N ARG A 141 2.25 -13.41 -6.52
CA ARG A 141 3.21 -13.30 -7.63
C ARG A 141 4.05 -12.03 -7.50
N HIS A 142 3.44 -10.87 -7.25
CA HIS A 142 4.19 -9.62 -7.05
C HIS A 142 5.16 -9.69 -5.87
N ILE A 143 4.70 -10.21 -4.72
CA ILE A 143 5.57 -10.43 -3.54
C ILE A 143 6.69 -11.42 -3.86
N ARG A 144 6.39 -12.53 -4.55
CA ARG A 144 7.41 -13.49 -4.99
C ARG A 144 8.42 -12.84 -5.93
N ASP A 145 7.97 -12.04 -6.88
CA ASP A 145 8.80 -11.39 -7.90
C ASP A 145 9.69 -10.30 -7.28
N GLU A 146 9.19 -9.53 -6.31
CA GLU A 146 10.01 -8.60 -5.53
C GLU A 146 11.05 -9.33 -4.67
N ILE A 147 10.64 -10.38 -3.95
CA ILE A 147 11.56 -11.21 -3.16
C ILE A 147 12.65 -11.79 -4.07
N GLN A 148 12.28 -12.28 -5.26
CA GLN A 148 13.23 -12.81 -6.23
C GLN A 148 14.14 -11.72 -6.79
N ARG A 149 13.64 -10.52 -7.07
CA ARG A 149 14.43 -9.38 -7.52
C ARG A 149 15.47 -8.97 -6.47
N TYR A 150 15.06 -8.81 -5.21
CA TYR A 150 15.99 -8.51 -4.12
C TYR A 150 17.00 -9.63 -3.90
N ALA A 151 16.57 -10.89 -3.95
CA ALA A 151 17.47 -12.04 -3.85
C ALA A 151 18.50 -12.06 -4.99
N ALA A 152 18.10 -11.75 -6.22
CA ALA A 152 19.00 -11.66 -7.37
C ALA A 152 20.01 -10.51 -7.21
N TYR A 153 19.56 -9.35 -6.75
CA TYR A 153 20.43 -8.21 -6.45
C TYR A 153 21.49 -8.56 -5.39
N ILE A 154 21.07 -9.18 -4.28
CA ILE A 154 21.98 -9.59 -3.20
C ILE A 154 22.99 -10.61 -3.71
N ARG A 155 22.54 -11.62 -4.47
CA ARG A 155 23.44 -12.61 -5.09
C ARG A 155 24.45 -11.96 -6.01
N GLN A 156 24.03 -11.02 -6.85
CA GLN A 156 24.93 -10.31 -7.76
C GLN A 156 26.00 -9.53 -6.98
N LYS A 157 25.59 -8.75 -5.97
CA LYS A 157 26.53 -7.98 -5.14
C LYS A 157 27.52 -8.87 -4.39
N PHE A 158 27.05 -10.01 -3.88
CA PHE A 158 27.90 -11.01 -3.25
C PHE A 158 28.93 -11.58 -4.24
N MET A 159 28.51 -11.96 -5.45
CA MET A 159 29.43 -12.49 -6.48
C MET A 159 30.46 -11.46 -6.93
N GLU A 160 30.08 -10.19 -7.08
CA GLU A 160 31.01 -9.09 -7.37
C GLU A 160 32.09 -8.92 -6.28
N LEU A 161 31.72 -9.12 -5.02
CA LEU A 161 32.66 -9.05 -3.90
C LEU A 161 33.60 -10.26 -3.89
N MET A 162 33.06 -11.47 -4.09
CA MET A 162 33.84 -12.70 -4.13
C MET A 162 34.85 -12.73 -5.28
N ASN A 163 34.45 -12.24 -6.46
CA ASN A 163 35.37 -12.14 -7.61
C ASN A 163 36.52 -11.18 -7.31
N ARG A 164 36.24 -9.99 -6.75
CA ARG A 164 37.28 -9.04 -6.34
C ARG A 164 38.23 -9.61 -5.29
N MET A 165 37.71 -10.40 -4.35
CA MET A 165 38.54 -11.07 -3.34
C MET A 165 39.42 -12.14 -3.98
N THR A 166 38.86 -12.92 -4.90
CA THR A 166 39.57 -13.98 -5.64
C THR A 166 40.70 -13.40 -6.48
N ASP A 167 40.46 -12.29 -7.17
CA ASP A 167 41.48 -11.59 -7.97
C ASP A 167 42.62 -11.07 -7.09
N LYS A 168 42.30 -10.48 -5.94
CA LYS A 168 43.31 -10.02 -4.98
C LYS A 168 44.15 -11.19 -4.44
N MET A 169 43.52 -12.31 -4.11
CA MET A 169 44.21 -13.52 -3.65
C MET A 169 45.11 -14.10 -4.75
N ARG A 170 44.64 -14.13 -6.01
CA ARG A 170 45.42 -14.57 -7.16
C ARG A 170 46.64 -13.67 -7.39
N GLN A 171 46.45 -12.35 -7.38
CA GLN A 171 47.54 -11.39 -7.50
C GLN A 171 48.57 -11.54 -6.37
N LEU A 172 48.12 -11.75 -5.14
CA LEU A 172 48.99 -12.00 -4.01
C LEU A 172 49.81 -13.29 -4.21
N GLY A 173 49.16 -14.37 -4.65
CA GLY A 173 49.83 -15.63 -4.99
C GLY A 173 50.88 -15.47 -6.09
N THR A 174 50.59 -14.71 -7.15
CA THR A 174 51.57 -14.41 -8.20
C THR A 174 52.75 -13.59 -7.68
N ARG A 175 52.50 -12.58 -6.84
CA ARG A 175 53.57 -11.78 -6.22
C ARG A 175 54.49 -12.65 -5.36
N ILE A 176 53.90 -13.49 -4.50
CA ILE A 176 54.64 -14.42 -3.64
C ILE A 176 55.49 -15.38 -4.48
N SER A 177 54.89 -16.03 -5.49
CA SER A 177 55.59 -16.95 -6.39
C SER A 177 56.79 -16.29 -7.08
N ASN A 178 56.61 -15.07 -7.58
CA ASN A 178 57.70 -14.31 -8.18
C ASN A 178 58.81 -13.99 -7.17
N THR A 179 58.48 -13.57 -5.94
CA THR A 179 59.48 -13.30 -4.89
C THR A 179 60.32 -14.53 -4.55
N PHE A 180 59.73 -15.73 -4.55
CA PHE A 180 60.48 -16.96 -4.28
C PHE A 180 61.31 -17.45 -5.48
N ASN A 181 60.89 -17.18 -6.72
CA ASN A 181 61.66 -17.53 -7.93
C ASN A 181 62.90 -16.66 -8.17
N PHE A 182 63.04 -15.49 -7.52
CA PHE A 182 64.26 -14.66 -7.60
C PHE A 182 65.36 -15.06 -6.60
N ASN A 183 65.13 -16.07 -5.75
CA ASN A 183 66.07 -16.54 -4.73
C ASN A 183 66.69 -17.93 -5.05
N GLY A 184 66.57 -18.42 -6.28
CA GLY A 184 67.22 -19.64 -6.79
C GLY A 184 68.11 -19.33 -7.99
#